data_AF-A0A1Y3SM49-F1
#
_entry.id   AF-A0A1Y3SM49-F1
#
_cell.length_a   1.000
_cell.length_b   1.000
_cell.length_c   1.000
_cell.angle_alpha   90.00
_cell.angle_beta   90.00
_cell.angle_gamma   90.00
#
_symmetry.space_group_name_H-M   'P 1'
#
loop_
_entity.id
_entity.type
_entity.pdbx_description
1 polymer ?
#
loop_
_entity_poly.entity_id
_entity_poly.type
_entity_poly.pdbx_seq_one_letter_code
_entity_poly.pdbx_strand_id
1 'polypeptide(L)'
;MTRKEHSKTLRADTQVHYNCAQSVLIPFAQDMGLTEEQANALGLNFGAGMGCGSVCGAITGAFAAMGGLGLPQEKRAQLLREFRQDHGDVHCAQLLKSAVERGEERKCHCDRMVEWCMDWVSRESGLE
;
A
#
# COMPACT_ATOMS: atom_id res chain seq x y z
N MET A 1 14.51 10.22 -7.70
CA MET A 1 13.89 9.60 -6.52
C MET A 1 13.25 8.32 -6.98
N THR A 2 13.56 7.20 -6.34
CA THR A 2 12.88 5.92 -6.61
C THR A 2 11.45 5.97 -6.09
N ARG A 3 10.59 5.06 -6.55
CA ARG A 3 9.20 5.02 -6.09
C ARG A 3 9.11 4.72 -4.60
N LYS A 4 10.04 3.91 -4.09
CA LYS A 4 10.18 3.60 -2.66
C LYS A 4 10.60 4.81 -1.85
N GLU A 5 11.58 5.57 -2.32
CA GLU A 5 11.98 6.83 -1.67
C GLU A 5 10.79 7.80 -1.62
N HIS A 6 10.03 7.91 -2.71
CA HIS A 6 8.84 8.74 -2.75
C HIS A 6 7.75 8.27 -1.76
N SER A 7 7.48 6.96 -1.69
CA SER A 7 6.56 6.41 -0.68
C SER A 7 7.00 6.76 0.74
N LYS A 8 8.31 6.68 1.02
CA LYS A 8 8.89 7.03 2.33
C LYS A 8 8.71 8.52 2.65
N THR A 9 8.88 9.43 1.69
CA THR A 9 8.63 10.86 1.93
C THR A 9 7.16 11.13 2.24
N LEU A 10 6.22 10.48 1.54
CA LEU A 10 4.78 10.61 1.81
C LEU A 10 4.42 10.11 3.23
N ARG A 11 5.02 9.00 3.68
CA ARG A 11 4.79 8.45 5.04
C ARG A 11 5.48 9.25 6.16
N ALA A 12 6.44 10.10 5.81
CA ALA A 12 7.18 10.95 6.73
C ALA A 12 6.60 12.37 6.83
N ASP A 13 5.70 12.76 5.92
CA ASP A 13 5.07 14.08 5.94
C ASP A 13 4.25 14.29 7.22
N THR A 14 4.59 15.34 7.97
CA THR A 14 3.92 15.71 9.23
C THR A 14 2.81 16.74 9.04
N GLN A 15 2.71 17.38 7.88
CA GLN A 15 1.67 18.35 7.54
C GLN A 15 0.48 17.67 6.86
N VAL A 16 0.74 16.70 5.97
CA VAL A 16 -0.29 15.94 5.26
C VAL A 16 -0.20 14.47 5.65
N HIS A 17 -1.29 13.94 6.21
CA HIS A 17 -1.33 12.53 6.57
C HIS A 17 -1.77 11.64 5.39
N TYR A 18 -0.81 11.14 4.63
CA TYR A 18 -1.07 10.16 3.57
C TYR A 18 -1.34 8.77 4.16
N ASN A 19 -2.47 8.18 3.76
CA ASN A 19 -2.86 6.85 4.19
C ASN A 19 -2.05 5.75 3.46
N CYS A 20 -2.17 4.50 3.91
CA CYS A 20 -1.39 3.38 3.36
C CYS A 20 -1.63 3.15 1.85
N ALA A 21 -2.84 3.36 1.35
CA ALA A 21 -3.14 3.20 -0.08
C ALA A 21 -2.54 4.34 -0.91
N GLN A 22 -2.67 5.58 -0.44
CA GLN A 22 -2.09 6.76 -1.09
C GLN A 22 -0.57 6.63 -1.19
N SER A 23 0.09 6.21 -0.10
CA SER A 23 1.55 6.01 -0.10
C SER A 23 2.04 4.88 -1.00
N VAL A 24 1.18 3.93 -1.36
CA VAL A 24 1.51 2.91 -2.37
C VAL A 24 1.18 3.39 -3.78
N LEU A 25 0.06 4.08 -3.98
CA LEU A 25 -0.46 4.42 -5.30
C LEU A 25 0.22 5.65 -5.93
N ILE A 26 0.41 6.73 -5.16
CA ILE A 26 0.96 8.00 -5.66
C ILE A 26 2.33 7.83 -6.34
N PRO A 27 3.27 7.02 -5.80
CA PRO A 27 4.56 6.82 -6.45
C PRO A 27 4.50 6.25 -7.88
N PHE A 28 3.41 5.59 -8.27
CA PHE A 28 3.20 5.04 -9.61
C PHE A 28 2.31 5.93 -10.50
N ALA A 29 1.88 7.11 -10.03
CA ALA A 29 0.90 7.95 -10.72
C ALA A 29 1.27 8.21 -12.19
N GLN A 30 2.50 8.67 -12.42
CA GLN A 30 3.00 8.99 -13.76
C GLN A 30 3.06 7.78 -14.69
N ASP A 31 3.43 6.61 -14.16
CA ASP A 31 3.49 5.36 -14.93
C ASP A 31 2.10 4.90 -15.41
N MET A 32 1.07 5.26 -14.66
CA MET A 32 -0.33 5.01 -15.01
C MET A 32 -0.95 6.13 -15.87
N GLY A 33 -0.19 7.17 -16.23
CA GLY A 33 -0.69 8.33 -16.96
C GLY A 33 -1.59 9.26 -16.13
N LEU A 34 -1.46 9.24 -14.80
CA LEU A 34 -2.19 10.09 -13.85
C LEU A 34 -1.29 11.19 -13.29
N THR A 35 -1.91 12.27 -12.80
CA THR A 35 -1.20 13.19 -11.89
C THR A 35 -1.17 12.63 -10.47
N GLU A 36 -0.24 13.10 -9.66
CA GLU A 36 -0.15 12.69 -8.25
C GLU A 36 -1.40 13.12 -7.46
N GLU A 37 -2.00 14.27 -7.78
CA GLU A 37 -3.24 14.73 -7.17
C GLU A 37 -4.41 13.80 -7.48
N GLN A 38 -4.48 13.30 -8.72
CA GLN A 38 -5.49 12.31 -9.12
C GLN A 38 -5.29 10.99 -8.36
N ALA A 39 -4.07 10.47 -8.32
CA ALA A 39 -3.74 9.26 -7.55
C ALA A 39 -4.03 9.43 -6.05
N ASN A 40 -3.71 10.60 -5.49
CA ASN A 40 -3.99 10.95 -4.11
C ASN A 40 -5.48 10.97 -3.81
N ALA A 41 -6.28 11.56 -4.69
CA ALA A 41 -7.75 11.60 -4.57
C ALA A 41 -8.38 10.20 -4.68
N LEU A 42 -7.90 9.37 -5.62
CA LEU A 42 -8.35 7.98 -5.77
C LEU A 42 -8.05 7.14 -4.53
N GLY A 43 -6.90 7.34 -3.89
CA GLY A 43 -6.48 6.60 -2.71
C GLY A 43 -7.13 7.05 -1.38
N LEU A 44 -7.82 8.19 -1.37
CA LEU A 44 -8.21 8.91 -0.14
C LEU A 44 -9.02 8.06 0.86
N ASN A 45 -9.93 7.22 0.36
CA ASN A 45 -10.91 6.51 1.19
C ASN A 45 -10.51 5.07 1.57
N PHE A 46 -9.28 4.64 1.29
CA PHE A 46 -8.85 3.25 1.55
C PHE A 46 -8.09 3.05 2.87
N GLY A 47 -7.83 4.13 3.62
CA GLY A 47 -7.17 4.07 4.92
C GLY A 47 -7.92 3.21 5.95
N ALA A 48 -7.17 2.57 6.87
CA ALA A 48 -7.72 1.69 7.92
C ALA A 48 -8.66 0.57 7.41
N GLY A 49 -8.41 0.08 6.20
CA GLY A 49 -9.30 -0.86 5.53
C GLY A 49 -10.67 -0.27 5.25
N MET A 50 -10.69 0.90 4.60
CA MET A 50 -11.89 1.70 4.31
C MET A 50 -12.68 2.14 5.56
N GLY A 51 -11.99 2.33 6.68
CA GLY A 51 -12.60 2.70 7.96
C GLY A 51 -13.38 1.59 8.67
N CYS A 52 -13.61 0.45 8.01
CA CYS A 52 -14.32 -0.70 8.58
C CYS A 52 -13.40 -1.89 8.93
N GLY A 53 -12.08 -1.71 8.84
CA GLY A 53 -11.12 -2.74 9.21
C GLY A 53 -11.01 -3.89 8.21
N SER A 54 -11.53 -3.70 6.99
CA SER A 54 -11.46 -4.66 5.88
C SER A 54 -10.03 -4.73 5.30
N VAL A 55 -9.89 -5.14 4.04
CA VAL A 55 -8.59 -5.33 3.37
C VAL A 55 -7.64 -4.14 3.59
N CYS A 56 -6.39 -4.44 3.95
CA CYS A 56 -5.32 -3.47 4.21
C CYS A 56 -5.22 -2.41 3.10
N GLY A 57 -5.14 -1.14 3.48
CA GLY A 57 -5.04 -0.04 2.51
C GLY A 57 -3.82 -0.15 1.59
N ALA A 58 -2.69 -0.67 2.08
CA ALA A 58 -1.50 -0.90 1.24
C ALA A 58 -1.78 -1.91 0.11
N ILE A 59 -2.52 -2.99 0.40
CA ILE A 59 -2.96 -3.97 -0.61
C ILE A 59 -3.90 -3.31 -1.62
N THR A 60 -4.87 -2.52 -1.15
CA THR A 60 -5.82 -1.83 -2.04
C THR A 60 -5.11 -0.83 -2.96
N GLY A 61 -4.14 -0.08 -2.44
CA GLY A 61 -3.27 0.80 -3.23
C GLY A 61 -2.44 0.03 -4.25
N ALA A 62 -1.88 -1.11 -3.86
CA ALA A 62 -1.14 -1.99 -4.76
C ALA A 62 -2.03 -2.52 -5.89
N PHE A 63 -3.27 -2.93 -5.61
CA PHE A 63 -4.20 -3.35 -6.66
C PHE A 63 -4.56 -2.24 -7.63
N ALA A 64 -4.74 -1.01 -7.15
CA ALA A 64 -4.95 0.14 -8.01
C ALA A 64 -3.73 0.37 -8.92
N ALA A 65 -2.51 0.34 -8.35
CA ALA A 65 -1.28 0.48 -9.12
C ALA A 65 -1.13 -0.66 -10.15
N MET A 66 -1.35 -1.91 -9.77
CA MET A 66 -1.33 -3.06 -10.68
C MET A 66 -2.25 -2.87 -11.89
N GLY A 67 -3.48 -2.39 -11.67
CA GLY A 67 -4.43 -2.12 -12.73
C GLY A 67 -3.96 -1.03 -13.68
N GLY A 68 -3.48 0.10 -13.15
CA GLY A 68 -2.97 1.20 -13.96
C GLY A 68 -1.68 0.88 -14.70
N LEU A 69 -0.85 -0.01 -14.15
CA LEU A 69 0.40 -0.50 -14.78
C LEU A 69 0.17 -1.64 -15.79
N GLY A 70 -1.07 -2.10 -15.96
CA GLY A 70 -1.39 -3.17 -16.90
C GLY A 70 -0.91 -4.56 -16.46
N LEU A 71 -0.70 -4.78 -15.16
CA LEU A 71 -0.31 -6.09 -14.65
C LEU A 71 -1.47 -7.11 -14.78
N PRO A 72 -1.16 -8.39 -15.10
CA PRO A 72 -2.18 -9.41 -15.31
C PRO A 72 -2.98 -9.68 -14.03
N GLN A 73 -4.30 -9.88 -14.16
CA GLN A 73 -5.23 -10.01 -13.02
C GLN A 73 -4.88 -11.19 -12.11
N GLU A 74 -4.26 -12.25 -12.64
CA GLU A 74 -3.83 -13.46 -11.94
C GLU A 74 -2.86 -13.12 -10.79
N LYS A 75 -2.08 -12.04 -10.94
CA LYS A 75 -1.15 -11.57 -9.92
C LYS A 75 -1.85 -11.07 -8.65
N ARG A 76 -3.14 -10.72 -8.70
CA ARG A 76 -3.95 -10.40 -7.50
C ARG A 76 -3.92 -11.53 -6.48
N ALA A 77 -4.12 -12.75 -6.94
CA ALA A 77 -4.12 -13.92 -6.07
C ALA A 77 -2.72 -14.23 -5.53
N GLN A 78 -1.68 -13.93 -6.32
CA GLN A 78 -0.29 -14.04 -5.89
C GLN A 78 0.02 -13.05 -4.75
N LEU A 79 -0.30 -11.76 -4.91
CA LEU A 79 -0.09 -10.72 -3.88
C LEU A 79 -0.77 -11.12 -2.57
N LEU A 80 -2.05 -11.50 -2.61
CA LEU A 80 -2.78 -11.86 -1.39
C LEU A 80 -2.20 -13.08 -0.67
N ARG A 81 -1.70 -14.07 -1.42
CA ARG A 81 -1.06 -15.26 -0.85
C ARG A 81 0.27 -14.90 -0.19
N GLU A 82 1.15 -14.21 -0.91
CA GLU A 82 2.47 -13.81 -0.38
C GLU A 82 2.33 -12.87 0.82
N PHE A 83 1.45 -11.86 0.73
CA PHE A 83 1.20 -10.93 1.84
C PHE A 83 0.72 -11.67 3.09
N ARG A 84 -0.24 -12.59 2.93
CA ARG A 84 -0.75 -13.39 4.06
C ARG A 84 0.33 -14.32 4.62
N GLN A 85 1.20 -14.87 3.79
CA GLN A 85 2.30 -15.71 4.25
C GLN A 85 3.28 -14.92 5.13
N ASP A 86 3.58 -13.68 4.76
CA ASP A 86 4.55 -12.84 5.47
C ASP A 86 3.96 -12.09 6.67
N HIS A 87 2.65 -11.83 6.68
CA HIS A 87 1.99 -10.95 7.66
C HIS A 87 0.81 -11.59 8.41
N GLY A 88 0.41 -12.81 8.06
CA GLY A 88 -0.62 -13.60 8.74
C GLY A 88 -2.06 -13.33 8.30
N ASP A 89 -2.42 -12.10 7.95
CA ASP A 89 -3.76 -11.73 7.47
C ASP A 89 -3.68 -10.68 6.35
N VAL A 90 -4.82 -10.36 5.74
CA VAL A 90 -4.98 -9.26 4.77
C VAL A 90 -5.92 -8.17 5.29
N HIS A 91 -6.72 -8.44 6.31
CA HIS A 91 -7.65 -7.49 6.91
C HIS A 91 -6.92 -6.58 7.90
N CYS A 92 -7.09 -5.27 7.73
CA CYS A 92 -6.45 -4.23 8.51
C CYS A 92 -6.71 -4.38 10.01
N ALA A 93 -7.95 -4.73 10.40
CA ALA A 93 -8.27 -4.97 11.81
C ALA A 93 -7.46 -6.12 12.43
N GLN A 94 -7.29 -7.23 11.71
CA GLN A 94 -6.56 -8.40 12.21
C GLN A 94 -5.05 -8.15 12.25
N LEU A 95 -4.53 -7.47 11.23
CA LEU A 95 -3.12 -7.04 11.17
C LEU A 95 -2.77 -6.12 12.35
N LEU A 96 -3.60 -5.11 12.59
CA LEU A 96 -3.40 -4.17 13.70
C LEU A 96 -3.57 -4.84 15.07
N LYS A 97 -4.54 -5.73 15.22
CA LYS A 97 -4.70 -6.53 16.44
C LYS A 97 -3.42 -7.32 16.73
N SER A 98 -2.91 -8.04 15.73
CA SER A 98 -1.68 -8.83 15.86
C SER A 98 -0.46 -7.96 16.17
N ALA A 99 -0.40 -6.72 15.64
CA ALA A 99 0.66 -5.76 15.97
C ALA A 99 0.61 -5.33 17.44
N VAL A 100 -0.57 -5.01 17.95
CA VAL A 100 -0.77 -4.66 19.36
C VAL A 100 -0.38 -5.82 20.28
N GLU A 101 -0.74 -7.06 19.94
CA GLU A 101 -0.38 -8.26 20.70
C GLU A 101 1.14 -8.50 20.76
N ARG A 102 1.89 -8.02 19.75
CA ARG A 102 3.37 -8.05 19.74
C ARG A 102 4.01 -6.83 20.40
N GLY A 103 3.23 -5.89 20.95
CA GLY A 103 3.74 -4.65 21.52
C GLY A 103 4.27 -3.65 20.49
N GLU A 104 3.76 -3.73 19.26
CA GLU A 104 4.25 -2.96 18.13
C GLU A 104 3.43 -1.67 17.90
N GLU A 105 4.10 -0.54 17.67
CA GLU A 105 3.41 0.71 17.32
C GLU A 105 2.74 0.64 15.95
N ARG A 106 1.52 1.19 15.87
CA ARG A 106 0.72 1.21 14.64
C ARG A 106 1.46 1.82 13.44
N LYS A 107 2.19 2.93 13.64
CA LYS A 107 2.92 3.59 12.54
C LYS A 107 3.98 2.67 11.95
N CYS A 108 4.85 2.12 12.80
CA CYS A 108 5.88 1.16 12.40
C CYS A 108 5.29 -0.06 11.68
N HIS A 109 4.16 -0.57 12.18
CA HIS A 109 3.45 -1.67 11.55
C HIS A 109 2.95 -1.32 10.15
N CYS A 110 2.19 -0.24 10.02
CA CYS A 110 1.63 0.19 8.74
C CYS A 110 2.71 0.58 7.73
N ASP A 111 3.81 1.18 8.18
CA ASP A 111 4.94 1.54 7.30
C ASP A 111 5.57 0.28 6.69
N ARG A 112 5.70 -0.81 7.44
CA ARG A 112 6.16 -2.10 6.87
C ARG A 112 5.17 -2.71 5.89
N MET A 113 3.87 -2.60 6.11
CA MET A 113 2.87 -3.08 5.14
C MET A 113 2.96 -2.30 3.82
N VAL A 114 3.22 -0.99 3.90
CA VAL A 114 3.42 -0.12 2.74
C VAL A 114 4.72 -0.48 2.02
N GLU A 115 5.84 -0.60 2.75
CA GLU A 115 7.14 -0.99 2.17
C GLU A 115 7.07 -2.34 1.47
N TRP A 116 6.44 -3.34 2.09
CA TRP A 116 6.25 -4.65 1.46
C TRP A 116 5.44 -4.56 0.15
N CYS A 117 4.34 -3.79 0.16
CA CYS A 117 3.52 -3.62 -1.05
C CYS A 117 4.26 -2.84 -2.14
N MET A 118 5.06 -1.84 -1.77
CA MET A 118 5.91 -1.10 -2.71
C MET A 118 6.94 -2.03 -3.34
N ASP A 119 7.64 -2.84 -2.53
CA ASP A 119 8.62 -3.81 -3.01
C ASP A 119 7.99 -4.82 -3.97
N TRP A 120 6.80 -5.30 -3.62
CA TRP A 120 6.07 -6.25 -4.43
C TRP A 120 5.67 -5.65 -5.78
N VAL A 121 5.03 -4.47 -5.80
CA VAL A 121 4.58 -3.83 -7.05
C VAL A 121 5.78 -3.46 -7.92
N SER A 122 6.85 -2.90 -7.34
CA SER A 122 8.09 -2.59 -8.06
C SER A 122 8.69 -3.83 -8.73
N ARG A 123 8.77 -4.95 -8.01
CA ARG A 123 9.28 -6.21 -8.54
C ARG A 123 8.43 -6.74 -9.70
N GLU A 124 7.12 -6.77 -9.54
CA GLU A 124 6.22 -7.35 -10.54
C GLU A 124 6.01 -6.45 -11.78
N SER A 125 6.24 -5.14 -11.64
CA SER A 125 6.17 -4.17 -12.75
C SER A 125 7.51 -3.89 -13.43
N GLY A 126 8.63 -4.29 -12.82
CA GLY A 126 9.97 -3.94 -13.30
C GLY A 126 10.33 -2.46 -13.09
N LEU A 127 9.63 -1.77 -12.18
CA LEU A 127 9.79 -0.36 -11.89
C LEU A 127 10.44 -0.18 -10.51
N GLU A 128 11.73 0.17 -10.49
CA GLU A 128 12.48 0.44 -9.25
C GLU A 128 12.03 1.73 -8.54
#